data_AF-A0A1H4B3P9-F1
#
_entry.id   AF-A0A1H4B3P9-F1
#
_cell.length_a   1.000
_cell.length_b   1.000
_cell.length_c   1.000
_cell.angle_alpha   90.00
_cell.angle_beta   90.00
_cell.angle_gamma   90.00
#
_symmetry.space_group_name_H-M   'P 1'
#
loop_
_entity.id
_entity.type
_entity.pdbx_description
1 polymer ?
#
loop_
_entity_poly.entity_id
_entity_poly.type
_entity_poly.pdbx_seq_one_letter_code
_entity_poly.pdbx_strand_id
1 'polypeptide(L)'
;MNISDHVSALRSALLGSVSLGDEQTRNLAEAIVATSEPAIRQVTLSHYDQLASDLSAQLPDAQVVVQLVDGEPKLVAIPKSTPAGSSDLPEDDGADNPVRTTVRLPMYLRDDVERAAKKSGKSINTWIVDAIRTALHRPSTGTTPPQTSFSSGGLSGWYS
;
A
#
# COMPACT_ATOMS: atom_id res chain seq x y z
N MET A 1 3.48 -7.93 22.38
CA MET A 1 3.36 -9.36 22.74
C MET A 1 4.42 -10.09 21.94
N ASN A 2 5.44 -10.64 22.59
CA ASN A 2 6.65 -11.11 21.90
C ASN A 2 6.54 -12.57 21.50
N ILE A 3 6.55 -12.81 20.19
CA ILE A 3 6.48 -14.16 19.62
C ILE A 3 7.70 -15.02 20.03
N SER A 4 8.88 -14.41 20.09
CA SER A 4 10.12 -15.08 20.50
C SER A 4 10.06 -15.57 21.94
N ASP A 5 9.47 -14.78 22.83
CA ASP A 5 9.31 -15.15 24.25
C ASP A 5 8.33 -16.31 24.42
N HIS A 6 7.24 -16.35 23.64
CA HIS A 6 6.25 -17.44 23.70
C HIS A 6 6.80 -18.75 23.10
N VAL A 7 7.56 -18.66 22.00
CA VAL A 7 8.25 -19.82 21.41
C VAL A 7 9.29 -20.37 22.38
N SER A 8 10.05 -19.49 23.05
CA SER A 8 11.04 -19.86 24.06
C SER A 8 10.40 -20.51 25.31
N ALA A 9 9.28 -19.96 25.78
CA ALA A 9 8.51 -20.52 26.89
C ALA A 9 7.94 -21.91 26.54
N LEU A 10 7.37 -22.08 25.34
CA LEU A 10 6.86 -23.36 24.86
C LEU A 10 7.98 -24.41 24.72
N ARG A 11 9.13 -24.03 24.18
CA ARG A 11 10.33 -24.88 24.12
C ARG A 11 10.78 -25.33 25.50
N SER A 12 10.85 -24.39 26.45
CA SER A 12 11.24 -24.70 27.83
C SER A 12 10.27 -25.65 28.52
N ALA A 13 8.96 -25.47 28.31
CA ALA A 13 7.92 -26.36 28.83
C ALA A 13 7.99 -27.77 28.20
N LEU A 14 8.21 -27.86 26.88
CA LEU A 14 8.32 -29.13 26.16
C LEU A 14 9.60 -29.90 26.53
N LEU A 15 10.72 -29.23 26.73
CA LEU A 15 11.95 -29.89 27.19
C LEU A 15 11.87 -30.28 28.67
N GLY A 16 11.18 -29.48 29.47
CA GLY A 16 10.90 -29.79 30.87
C GLY A 16 10.12 -31.11 31.05
N SER A 17 9.18 -31.42 30.17
CA SER A 17 8.38 -32.66 30.25
C SER A 17 9.15 -33.93 29.87
N VAL A 18 10.26 -33.81 29.12
CA VAL A 18 11.11 -34.93 28.69
C VAL A 18 12.34 -35.11 29.60
N SER A 19 12.49 -34.27 30.63
CA SER A 19 13.65 -34.25 31.51
C SER A 19 13.91 -35.55 32.28
N LEU A 20 12.88 -36.36 32.56
CA LEU A 20 13.02 -37.69 33.21
C LEU A 20 13.34 -38.84 32.24
N GLY A 21 13.40 -38.58 30.93
CA GLY A 21 13.74 -39.57 29.92
C GLY A 21 15.24 -39.94 29.93
N ASP A 22 15.55 -41.05 29.25
CA ASP A 22 16.94 -41.40 28.94
C ASP A 22 17.58 -40.39 27.96
N GLU A 23 18.91 -40.45 27.86
CA GLU A 23 19.70 -39.52 27.04
C GLU A 23 19.29 -39.53 25.56
N GLN A 24 18.89 -40.68 25.02
CA GLN A 24 18.49 -40.81 23.62
C GLN A 24 17.14 -40.13 23.37
N THR A 25 16.20 -40.30 24.30
CA THR A 25 14.89 -39.62 24.28
C THR A 25 15.04 -38.10 24.42
N ARG A 26 15.96 -37.62 25.25
CA ARG A 26 16.21 -36.18 25.44
C ARG A 26 16.82 -35.54 24.19
N ASN A 27 17.81 -36.20 23.57
CA ASN A 27 18.41 -35.76 22.31
C ASN A 27 17.39 -35.72 21.15
N LEU A 28 16.50 -36.72 21.07
CA LEU A 28 15.43 -36.74 20.07
C LEU A 28 14.44 -35.57 20.28
N ALA A 29 14.05 -35.30 21.53
CA ALA A 29 13.16 -34.20 21.85
C ALA A 29 13.76 -32.83 21.51
N GLU A 30 15.04 -32.60 21.82
CA GLU A 30 15.74 -31.38 21.42
C GLU A 30 15.79 -31.19 19.90
N ALA A 31 16.07 -32.27 19.16
CA ALA A 31 16.08 -32.23 17.70
C ALA A 31 14.69 -31.89 17.14
N ILE A 32 13.63 -32.55 17.62
CA ILE A 32 12.25 -32.28 17.19
C ILE A 32 11.87 -30.83 17.49
N VAL A 33 12.14 -30.33 18.70
CA VAL A 33 11.81 -28.97 19.09
C VAL A 33 12.57 -27.95 18.24
N ALA A 34 13.86 -28.18 17.98
CA ALA A 34 14.67 -27.31 17.11
C ALA A 34 14.14 -27.29 15.66
N THR A 35 13.74 -28.45 15.12
CA THR A 35 13.17 -28.53 13.76
C THR A 35 11.75 -27.98 13.65
N SER A 36 11.01 -27.91 14.77
CA SER A 36 9.63 -27.43 14.81
C SER A 36 9.53 -25.91 14.96
N GLU A 37 10.61 -25.24 15.38
CA GLU A 37 10.61 -23.79 15.60
C GLU A 37 10.13 -22.98 14.38
N PRO A 38 10.58 -23.23 13.14
CA PRO A 38 10.08 -22.53 11.96
C PRO A 38 8.58 -22.76 11.72
N ALA A 39 8.09 -23.97 11.96
CA ALA A 39 6.68 -24.32 11.80
C ALA A 39 5.80 -23.62 12.84
N ILE A 40 6.24 -23.60 14.11
CA ILE A 40 5.53 -22.91 15.21
C ILE A 40 5.47 -21.40 14.95
N ARG A 41 6.59 -20.81 14.50
CA ARG A 41 6.64 -19.40 14.10
C ARG A 41 5.63 -19.10 12.99
N GLN A 42 5.57 -19.95 11.98
CA GLN A 42 4.65 -19.78 10.85
C GLN A 42 3.17 -19.88 11.27
N VAL A 43 2.81 -20.88 12.08
CA VAL A 43 1.45 -21.03 12.61
C VAL A 43 1.04 -19.79 13.41
N THR A 44 1.97 -19.27 14.22
CA THR A 44 1.70 -18.08 15.02
C THR A 44 1.51 -16.85 14.13
N LEU A 45 2.36 -16.63 13.11
CA LEU A 45 2.17 -15.53 12.16
C LEU A 45 0.85 -15.63 11.40
N SER A 46 0.46 -16.85 10.98
CA SER A 46 -0.84 -17.09 10.34
C SER A 46 -2.01 -16.74 11.27
N HIS A 47 -1.87 -17.00 12.57
CA HIS A 47 -2.88 -16.63 13.55
C HIS A 47 -2.99 -15.10 13.72
N TYR A 48 -1.86 -14.37 13.72
CA TYR A 48 -1.87 -12.90 13.71
C TYR A 48 -2.56 -12.33 12.47
N ASP A 49 -2.34 -12.93 11.31
CA ASP A 49 -2.98 -12.49 10.06
C ASP A 49 -4.50 -12.70 10.10
N GLN A 50 -4.94 -13.85 10.62
CA GLN A 50 -6.35 -14.13 10.83
C GLN A 50 -6.98 -13.14 11.83
N LEU A 51 -6.31 -12.86 12.95
CA LEU A 51 -6.76 -11.84 13.91
C LEU A 51 -6.81 -10.44 13.29
N ALA A 52 -5.84 -10.08 12.46
CA ALA A 52 -5.82 -8.80 11.75
C ALA A 52 -7.02 -8.67 10.81
N SER A 53 -7.36 -9.75 10.08
CA SER A 53 -8.56 -9.81 9.22
C SER A 53 -9.86 -9.69 10.04
N ASP A 54 -9.99 -10.44 11.12
CA ASP A 54 -11.19 -10.43 11.97
C ASP A 54 -11.40 -9.05 12.63
N LEU A 55 -10.34 -8.42 13.12
CA LEU A 55 -10.41 -7.05 13.66
C LEU A 55 -10.70 -6.02 12.56
N SER A 56 -10.11 -6.18 11.37
CA SER A 56 -10.40 -5.33 10.21
C SER A 56 -11.84 -5.41 9.75
N ALA A 57 -12.51 -6.55 9.93
CA ALA A 57 -13.93 -6.72 9.61
C ALA A 57 -14.84 -5.99 10.62
N GLN A 58 -14.39 -5.86 11.88
CA GLN A 58 -15.12 -5.18 12.95
C GLN A 58 -14.90 -3.65 12.93
N LEU A 59 -13.88 -3.17 12.24
CA LEU A 59 -13.53 -1.76 12.13
C LEU A 59 -13.97 -1.21 10.76
N PRO A 60 -15.00 -0.32 10.70
CA PRO A 60 -15.48 0.22 9.43
C PRO A 60 -14.48 1.19 8.79
N ASP A 61 -13.86 2.07 9.58
CA ASP A 61 -13.00 3.17 9.10
C ASP A 61 -11.50 2.86 9.18
N ALA A 62 -11.14 1.68 9.70
CA ALA A 62 -9.75 1.27 9.88
C ALA A 62 -9.53 -0.18 9.45
N GLN A 63 -8.34 -0.45 8.95
CA GLN A 63 -7.84 -1.79 8.65
C GLN A 63 -6.72 -2.09 9.63
N VAL A 64 -6.77 -3.24 10.28
CA VAL A 64 -5.67 -3.75 11.10
C VAL A 64 -4.77 -4.58 10.20
N VAL A 65 -3.48 -4.24 10.17
CA VAL A 65 -2.46 -4.98 9.42
C VAL A 65 -1.39 -5.49 10.37
N VAL A 66 -0.76 -6.61 10.02
CA VAL A 66 0.42 -7.11 10.74
C VAL A 66 1.65 -6.40 10.18
N GLN A 67 2.37 -5.65 11.02
CA GLN A 67 3.64 -5.02 10.67
C GLN A 67 4.77 -5.63 11.50
N LEU A 68 5.86 -5.99 10.84
CA LEU A 68 7.10 -6.40 11.51
C LEU A 68 7.87 -5.15 11.93
N VAL A 69 8.05 -4.97 13.24
CA VAL A 69 8.87 -3.90 13.83
C VAL A 69 9.97 -4.59 14.62
N ASP A 70 11.23 -4.36 14.27
CA ASP A 70 12.40 -5.02 14.86
C ASP A 70 12.33 -6.56 14.82
N GLY A 71 11.67 -7.11 13.79
CA GLY A 71 11.46 -8.57 13.64
C GLY A 71 10.30 -9.13 14.45
N GLU A 72 9.54 -8.28 15.14
CA GLU A 72 8.38 -8.67 15.94
C GLU A 72 7.07 -8.30 15.24
N PRO A 73 6.09 -9.22 15.14
CA PRO A 73 4.79 -8.92 14.56
C PRO A 73 3.97 -8.02 15.50
N LYS A 74 3.50 -6.89 14.99
CA LYS A 74 2.60 -5.96 15.69
C LYS A 74 1.34 -5.72 14.86
N LEU A 75 0.19 -5.71 15.52
CA LEU A 75 -1.08 -5.33 14.90
C LEU A 75 -1.19 -3.80 14.91
N VAL A 76 -1.31 -3.20 13.73
CA VAL A 76 -1.40 -1.75 13.57
C VAL A 76 -2.69 -1.42 12.84
N ALA A 77 -3.54 -0.62 13.49
CA ALA A 77 -4.71 -0.05 12.85
C ALA A 77 -4.27 1.13 11.98
N ILE A 78 -4.52 1.04 10.68
CA ILE A 78 -4.34 2.12 9.72
C ILE A 78 -5.72 2.56 9.22
N PRO A 79 -5.95 3.86 8.98
CA PRO A 79 -7.21 4.32 8.44
C PRO A 79 -7.45 3.65 7.07
N LYS A 80 -8.64 3.09 6.87
CA LYS A 80 -9.08 2.67 5.55
C LYS A 80 -9.23 3.93 4.73
N SER A 81 -8.27 4.19 3.86
CA SER A 81 -8.51 5.14 2.77
C SER A 81 -9.54 4.49 1.87
N THR A 82 -10.82 4.79 2.12
CA THR A 82 -11.87 4.58 1.13
C THR A 82 -11.32 5.17 -0.17
N PRO A 83 -11.21 4.42 -1.29
CA PRO A 83 -10.92 5.05 -2.55
C PRO A 83 -11.98 6.13 -2.71
N ALA A 84 -11.57 7.39 -2.70
CA ALA A 84 -12.46 8.52 -2.60
C ALA A 84 -13.42 8.52 -3.81
N GLY A 85 -14.57 7.91 -3.64
CA GLY A 85 -15.82 8.37 -4.22
C GLY A 85 -16.42 9.36 -3.22
N SER A 86 -16.15 10.64 -3.45
CA SER A 86 -16.93 11.81 -3.02
C SER A 86 -17.16 12.07 -1.50
N SER A 87 -16.59 13.21 -1.03
CA SER A 87 -16.89 14.00 0.20
C SER A 87 -16.62 13.32 1.56
N ASP A 88 -16.06 13.96 2.60
CA ASP A 88 -15.96 15.35 3.04
C ASP A 88 -14.59 15.60 3.72
N LEU A 89 -13.99 16.78 3.51
CA LEU A 89 -12.81 17.25 4.22
C LEU A 89 -13.25 17.98 5.51
N PRO A 90 -12.57 17.83 6.66
CA PRO A 90 -12.60 18.88 7.66
C PRO A 90 -11.88 20.12 7.11
N GLU A 91 -12.57 21.26 7.14
CA GLU A 91 -12.01 22.58 6.90
C GLU A 91 -10.87 22.82 7.91
N ASP A 92 -9.61 22.67 7.47
CA ASP A 92 -8.46 23.23 8.17
C ASP A 92 -8.06 24.50 7.43
N ASP A 93 -8.29 25.62 8.11
CA ASP A 93 -8.08 26.98 7.65
C ASP A 93 -6.56 27.24 7.60
N GLY A 94 -5.95 26.89 6.48
CA GLY A 94 -4.50 26.95 6.31
C GLY A 94 -4.11 27.06 4.85
N ALA A 95 -4.38 28.23 4.24
CA ALA A 95 -4.03 28.56 2.85
C ALA A 95 -2.53 28.40 2.50
N ASP A 96 -1.67 28.13 3.48
CA ASP A 96 -0.22 27.96 3.33
C ASP A 96 0.31 26.56 3.69
N ASN A 97 -0.53 25.59 4.07
CA ASN A 97 -0.02 24.25 4.41
C ASN A 97 0.03 23.34 3.17
N PRO A 98 1.21 22.85 2.74
CA PRO A 98 1.30 21.99 1.56
C PRO A 98 0.60 20.65 1.78
N VAL A 99 -0.47 20.41 1.01
CA VAL A 99 -1.18 19.12 1.00
C VAL A 99 -0.31 18.05 0.33
N ARG A 100 -0.08 16.93 1.02
CA ARG A 100 0.66 15.79 0.46
C ARG A 100 -0.23 14.97 -0.47
N THR A 101 0.10 14.96 -1.76
CA THR A 101 -0.59 14.16 -2.79
C THR A 101 0.36 13.15 -3.43
N THR A 102 -0.06 11.88 -3.54
CA THR A 102 0.72 10.81 -4.21
C THR A 102 0.16 10.57 -5.61
N VAL A 103 0.99 10.76 -6.65
CA VAL A 103 0.60 10.57 -8.07
C VAL A 103 1.35 9.37 -8.66
N ARG A 104 0.64 8.47 -9.35
CA ARG A 104 1.24 7.36 -10.11
C ARG A 104 1.39 7.77 -11.57
N LEU A 105 2.62 7.98 -12.02
CA LEU A 105 2.93 8.33 -13.40
C LEU A 105 3.40 7.08 -14.15
N PRO A 106 2.95 6.87 -15.41
CA PRO A 106 3.60 5.93 -16.32
C PRO A 106 5.09 6.24 -16.47
N MET A 107 5.94 5.22 -16.68
CA MET A 107 7.41 5.39 -16.65
C MET A 107 7.92 6.46 -17.63
N TYR A 108 7.41 6.47 -18.87
CA TYR A 108 7.79 7.45 -19.88
C TYR A 108 7.51 8.90 -19.44
N LEU A 109 6.40 9.12 -18.72
CA LEU A 109 5.98 10.45 -18.30
C LEU A 109 6.85 10.96 -17.13
N ARG A 110 7.27 10.06 -16.23
CA ARG A 110 8.22 10.40 -15.17
C ARG A 110 9.56 10.87 -15.76
N ASP A 111 10.09 10.16 -16.75
CA ASP A 111 11.38 10.48 -17.37
C ASP A 111 11.34 11.83 -18.10
N ASP A 112 10.23 12.12 -18.79
CA ASP A 112 10.03 13.40 -19.46
C ASP A 112 9.94 14.57 -18.48
N VAL A 113 9.24 14.38 -17.36
CA VAL A 113 9.14 15.37 -16.27
C VAL A 113 10.51 15.62 -15.63
N GLU A 114 11.29 14.58 -15.35
CA GLU A 114 12.62 14.70 -14.78
C GLU A 114 13.58 15.45 -15.71
N ARG A 115 13.53 15.15 -17.02
CA ARG A 115 14.33 15.86 -18.04
C ARG A 115 13.95 17.34 -18.14
N ALA A 116 12.65 17.65 -18.13
CA ALA A 116 12.14 19.02 -18.20
C ALA A 116 12.47 19.84 -16.94
N ALA A 117 12.39 19.21 -15.76
CA ALA A 117 12.81 19.81 -14.50
C ALA A 117 14.32 20.13 -14.49
N LYS A 118 15.15 19.19 -14.94
CA LYS A 118 16.61 19.36 -15.05
C LYS A 118 16.98 20.48 -16.03
N LYS A 119 16.33 20.56 -17.20
CA LYS A 119 16.54 21.63 -18.17
C LYS A 119 16.17 23.02 -17.60
N SER A 120 15.20 23.06 -16.69
CA SER A 120 14.73 24.28 -16.04
C SER A 120 15.51 24.64 -14.77
N GLY A 121 16.48 23.80 -14.35
CA GLY A 121 17.23 23.99 -13.10
C GLY A 121 16.36 23.90 -11.84
N LYS A 122 15.19 23.26 -11.91
CA LYS A 122 14.21 23.18 -10.82
C LYS A 122 14.12 21.76 -10.27
N SER A 123 13.72 21.61 -9.01
CA SER A 123 13.34 20.29 -8.49
C SER A 123 12.09 19.78 -9.23
N ILE A 124 11.93 18.46 -9.29
CA ILE A 124 10.76 17.83 -9.92
C ILE A 124 9.47 18.35 -9.28
N ASN A 125 9.40 18.43 -7.95
CA ASN A 125 8.20 18.91 -7.24
C ASN A 125 7.88 20.36 -7.61
N THR A 126 8.88 21.24 -7.63
CA THR A 126 8.71 22.66 -8.01
C THR A 126 8.27 22.78 -9.47
N TRP A 127 8.88 22.00 -10.37
CA TRP A 127 8.54 22.02 -11.79
C TRP A 127 7.11 21.52 -12.04
N ILE A 128 6.67 20.46 -11.35
CA ILE A 128 5.30 19.93 -11.44
C ILE A 128 4.29 20.97 -10.95
N VAL A 129 4.53 21.59 -9.79
CA VAL A 129 3.63 22.62 -9.24
C VAL A 129 3.52 23.81 -10.19
N ASP A 130 4.63 24.28 -10.75
CA ASP A 130 4.64 25.36 -11.74
C ASP A 130 3.92 24.98 -13.04
N ALA A 131 4.10 23.73 -13.52
CA ALA A 131 3.43 23.23 -14.70
C ALA A 131 1.91 23.15 -14.50
N ILE A 132 1.45 22.68 -13.34
CA ILE A 132 0.03 22.64 -12.97
C ILE A 132 -0.52 24.07 -12.87
N ARG A 133 0.17 24.98 -12.18
CA ARG A 133 -0.23 26.40 -12.11
C ARG A 133 -0.35 26.99 -13.51
N THR A 134 0.62 26.77 -14.38
CA THR A 134 0.61 27.27 -15.76
C THR A 134 -0.54 26.68 -16.58
N ALA A 135 -0.82 25.39 -16.43
CA ALA A 135 -1.93 24.74 -17.11
C ALA A 135 -3.30 25.28 -16.64
N LEU A 136 -3.44 25.56 -15.35
CA LEU A 136 -4.67 26.13 -14.76
C LEU A 136 -4.85 27.62 -15.06
N HIS A 137 -3.76 28.39 -15.19
CA HIS A 137 -3.79 29.81 -15.53
C HIS A 137 -3.83 30.07 -17.03
N ARG A 138 -3.75 29.03 -17.87
CA ARG A 138 -3.97 29.19 -19.31
C ARG A 138 -5.46 29.47 -19.51
N PRO A 139 -5.87 30.68 -19.94
CA PRO A 139 -7.26 30.88 -20.31
C PRO A 139 -7.60 29.86 -21.39
N SER A 140 -8.74 29.20 -21.25
CA SER A 140 -9.35 28.40 -22.30
C SER A 140 -9.69 29.35 -23.46
N THR A 141 -8.68 29.73 -24.24
CA THR A 141 -8.88 30.27 -25.57
C THR A 141 -9.49 29.13 -26.35
N GLY A 142 -10.83 29.13 -26.43
CA GLY A 142 -11.60 28.25 -27.29
C GLY A 142 -11.02 28.33 -28.68
N THR A 143 -10.16 27.37 -29.01
CA THR A 143 -9.79 27.12 -30.39
C THR A 143 -10.94 26.30 -30.96
N THR A 144 -11.92 27.02 -31.50
CA THR A 144 -12.88 26.48 -32.45
C THR A 144 -12.11 25.64 -33.47
N PRO A 145 -12.36 24.32 -33.58
CA PRO A 145 -11.80 23.56 -34.70
C PRO A 145 -12.40 24.14 -36.00
N PRO A 146 -11.61 24.32 -37.07
CA PRO A 146 -12.16 24.76 -38.34
C PRO A 146 -13.20 23.73 -38.81
N GLN A 147 -14.45 24.16 -38.97
CA GLN A 147 -15.46 23.36 -39.65
C GLN A 147 -15.00 23.16 -41.10
N THR A 148 -14.49 21.97 -41.39
CA THR A 148 -14.38 21.48 -42.76
C THR A 148 -15.78 21.17 -43.25
N SER A 149 -16.36 22.14 -43.96
CA SER A 149 -17.53 21.94 -44.81
C SER A 149 -17.19 20.90 -45.87
N PHE A 150 -17.62 19.65 -45.68
CA PHE A 150 -17.70 18.68 -46.75
C PHE A 150 -19.05 18.83 -47.43
N SER A 151 -19.07 19.63 -48.49
CA SER A 151 -20.13 19.57 -49.49
C SER A 151 -19.96 18.34 -50.38
N SER A 152 -21.09 17.92 -50.95
CA SER A 152 -21.30 17.04 -52.10
C SER A 152 -21.15 15.53 -51.91
N GLY A 153 -22.32 14.87 -51.80
CA GLY A 153 -22.91 14.18 -52.94
C GLY A 153 -22.57 12.70 -53.10
N GLY A 154 -23.57 11.84 -52.87
CA GLY A 154 -23.48 10.42 -53.26
C GLY A 154 -24.71 9.62 -52.87
N LEU A 155 -25.65 9.48 -53.81
CA LEU A 155 -26.86 8.66 -53.75
C LEU A 155 -26.59 7.14 -53.70
N SER A 156 -27.63 6.41 -53.29
CA SER A 156 -27.95 4.99 -53.48
C SER A 156 -27.36 4.02 -52.45
N GLY A 157 -28.10 3.04 -51.93
CA GLY A 157 -29.48 2.63 -52.14
C GLY A 157 -29.73 1.42 -51.23
N TRP A 158 -30.85 1.42 -50.51
CA TRP A 158 -31.30 0.29 -49.69
C TRP A 158 -32.75 0.01 -50.09
N TYR A 159 -32.99 -1.12 -50.75
CA TYR A 159 -34.28 -1.80 -50.72
C TYR A 159 -34.07 -3.30 -50.98
N SER A 160 -34.59 -4.08 -50.01
CA SER A 160 -34.95 -5.50 -50.00
C SER A 160 -33.88 -6.56 -50.25
#